data_AF-A0A0F2S2Y7-F1
#
_entry.id   AF-A0A0F2S2Y7-F1
#
_cell.length_a   1.000
_cell.length_b   1.000
_cell.length_c   1.000
_cell.angle_alpha   90.00
_cell.angle_beta   90.00
_cell.angle_gamma   90.00
#
_symmetry.space_group_name_H-M   'P 1'
#
loop_
_entity.id
_entity.type
_entity.pdbx_description
1 polymer ?
#
loop_
_entity_poly.entity_id
_entity_poly.type
_entity_poly.pdbx_seq_one_letter_code
_entity_poly.pdbx_strand_id
1 'polypeptide(L)'
;MKQGLDQTQTRIGSIMIKLPEDVSQAPSLEIAADRLGQILGLQKPAPLDATQRALDNPLYARALLTARKMPAVLWQLLVAPETVNIAPLAGIERKPPPASNLQIMAKAAAATLKWGAEGLKHAEPWVIERRLAACSRCEFQTEAPDTLIYRGAKVVVGKDAKICEQCDCLTNTKAALAIEHCPAKDLANPELSRWQEPWVDTAKLSKWPWR
;
A
#
# COMPACT_ATOMS: atom_id res chain seq x y z
N MET A 1 -40.66 -13.53 15.63
CA MET A 1 -39.33 -14.02 16.06
C MET A 1 -38.37 -13.96 14.88
N LYS A 2 -37.37 -13.08 15.00
CA LYS A 2 -35.95 -13.21 14.60
C LYS A 2 -35.63 -13.66 13.16
N GLN A 3 -35.12 -12.72 12.35
CA GLN A 3 -33.69 -12.56 11.97
C GLN A 3 -33.30 -13.52 10.82
N GLY A 4 -32.76 -13.11 9.68
CA GLY A 4 -31.91 -11.96 9.37
C GLY A 4 -30.62 -12.52 8.74
N LEU A 5 -30.28 -12.07 7.53
CA LEU A 5 -28.98 -12.21 6.83
C LEU A 5 -29.14 -11.41 5.54
N ASP A 6 -28.93 -10.10 5.58
CA ASP A 6 -27.62 -9.44 5.43
C ASP A 6 -26.93 -9.85 4.12
N GLN A 7 -27.20 -9.08 3.07
CA GLN A 7 -26.28 -8.94 1.94
C GLN A 7 -25.85 -7.48 1.86
N THR A 8 -24.87 -7.16 2.70
CA THR A 8 -24.03 -5.98 2.61
C THR A 8 -23.20 -6.04 1.33
N GLN A 9 -23.78 -5.55 0.24
CA GLN A 9 -23.05 -5.29 -0.98
C GLN A 9 -22.27 -3.98 -0.82
N THR A 10 -21.01 -4.12 -0.46
CA THR A 10 -20.01 -3.04 -0.35
C THR A 10 -19.87 -2.32 -1.69
N ARG A 11 -20.64 -1.25 -1.89
CA ARG A 11 -20.37 -0.24 -2.91
C ARG A 11 -19.23 0.63 -2.41
N ILE A 12 -18.01 0.36 -2.87
CA ILE A 12 -16.93 1.36 -2.83
C ILE A 12 -17.25 2.39 -3.92
N GLY A 13 -18.22 3.26 -3.63
CA GLY A 13 -18.42 4.49 -4.38
C GLY A 13 -17.37 5.49 -3.92
N SER A 14 -16.66 6.12 -4.86
CA SER A 14 -15.93 7.35 -4.58
C SER A 14 -16.89 8.33 -3.92
N ILE A 15 -16.78 8.53 -2.61
CA ILE A 15 -17.61 9.50 -1.89
C ILE A 15 -17.16 10.88 -2.38
N MET A 16 -17.88 11.41 -3.37
CA MET A 16 -17.83 12.82 -3.69
C MET A 16 -18.35 13.56 -2.45
N ILE A 17 -17.43 14.09 -1.65
CA ILE A 17 -17.77 14.96 -0.53
C ILE A 17 -18.36 16.24 -1.14
N LYS A 18 -19.68 16.28 -1.25
CA LYS A 18 -20.45 17.47 -1.59
C LYS A 18 -20.80 18.22 -0.31
N LEU A 19 -21.09 19.52 -0.43
CA LEU A 19 -21.79 20.20 0.65
C LEU A 19 -23.09 19.43 0.95
N PRO A 20 -23.41 19.26 2.24
CA PRO A 20 -24.72 18.77 2.63
C PRO A 20 -25.85 19.60 1.98
N GLU A 21 -26.92 18.92 1.56
CA GLU A 21 -28.00 19.52 0.77
C GLU A 21 -28.70 20.67 1.52
N ASP A 22 -28.71 20.60 2.85
CA ASP A 22 -29.19 21.64 3.74
C ASP A 22 -28.35 22.92 3.64
N VAL A 23 -27.06 22.87 3.32
CA VAL A 23 -26.27 24.09 3.06
C VAL A 23 -26.55 24.62 1.65
N SER A 24 -26.58 23.76 0.64
CA SER A 24 -26.72 24.18 -0.76
C SER A 24 -28.12 24.68 -1.13
N GLN A 25 -29.16 24.21 -0.45
CA GLN A 25 -30.55 24.64 -0.67
C GLN A 25 -31.04 25.65 0.39
N ALA A 26 -30.13 26.28 1.14
CA ALA A 26 -30.52 27.28 2.11
C ALA A 26 -31.22 28.48 1.41
N PRO A 27 -32.31 29.00 1.98
CA PRO A 27 -33.11 30.06 1.35
C PRO A 27 -32.42 31.43 1.40
N SER A 28 -31.34 31.59 2.17
CA SER A 28 -30.49 32.78 2.18
C SER A 28 -29.05 32.41 2.53
N LEU A 29 -28.11 33.30 2.21
CA LEU A 29 -26.69 33.11 2.48
C LEU A 29 -26.39 33.06 3.98
N GLU A 30 -27.14 33.80 4.79
CA GLU A 30 -27.04 33.81 6.26
C GLU A 30 -27.43 32.44 6.84
N ILE A 31 -28.50 31.82 6.31
CA ILE A 31 -28.91 30.48 6.74
C ILE A 31 -27.91 29.43 6.27
N ALA A 32 -27.32 29.61 5.08
CA ALA A 32 -26.23 28.75 4.60
C ALA A 32 -25.00 28.85 5.53
N ALA A 33 -24.66 30.05 5.98
CA ALA A 33 -23.53 30.33 6.86
C ALA A 33 -23.71 29.72 8.25
N ASP A 34 -24.92 29.81 8.81
CA ASP A 34 -25.29 29.13 10.06
C ASP A 34 -25.11 27.62 9.95
N ARG A 35 -25.67 27.00 8.91
CA ARG A 35 -25.61 25.55 8.68
C ARG A 35 -24.17 25.09 8.43
N LEU A 36 -23.42 25.83 7.60
CA LEU A 36 -22.02 25.54 7.33
C LEU A 36 -21.17 25.66 8.61
N GLY A 37 -21.42 26.67 9.45
CA GLY A 37 -20.78 26.83 10.75
C GLY A 37 -20.98 25.62 11.66
N GLN A 38 -22.22 25.13 11.77
CA GLN A 38 -22.55 23.93 12.53
C GLN A 38 -21.83 22.69 11.99
N ILE A 39 -21.84 22.49 10.67
CA ILE A 39 -21.17 21.35 10.03
C ILE A 39 -19.67 21.38 10.28
N LEU A 40 -19.04 22.56 10.26
CA LEU A 40 -17.63 22.79 10.51
C LEU A 40 -17.26 22.79 12.01
N GLY A 41 -18.24 22.68 12.91
CA GLY A 41 -18.03 22.69 14.36
C GLY A 41 -17.62 24.06 14.91
N LEU A 42 -18.01 25.14 14.23
CA LEU A 42 -17.78 26.51 14.69
C LEU A 42 -18.83 26.91 15.74
N GLN A 43 -18.43 27.73 16.72
CA GLN A 43 -19.34 28.28 17.74
C GLN A 43 -20.19 29.45 17.21
N LYS A 44 -19.85 29.95 16.03
CA LYS A 44 -20.50 31.07 15.34
C LYS A 44 -20.75 30.67 13.88
N PRO A 45 -21.63 31.40 13.17
CA PRO A 45 -21.85 31.17 11.75
C PRO A 45 -20.54 31.30 10.98
N ALA A 46 -20.41 30.55 9.88
CA ALA A 46 -19.26 30.69 9.00
C ALA A 46 -19.24 32.10 8.38
N PRO A 47 -18.06 32.68 8.06
CA PRO A 47 -17.98 33.95 7.34
C PRO A 47 -18.77 33.88 6.02
N LEU A 48 -19.48 34.96 5.68
CA LEU A 48 -20.38 34.99 4.52
C LEU A 48 -19.62 34.83 3.19
N ASP A 49 -18.43 35.40 3.10
CA ASP A 49 -17.51 35.30 1.96
C ASP A 49 -17.00 33.85 1.76
N ALA A 50 -16.60 33.18 2.84
CA ALA A 50 -16.25 31.76 2.82
C ALA A 50 -17.47 30.89 2.46
N THR A 51 -18.65 31.22 2.97
CA THR A 51 -19.89 30.49 2.68
C THR A 51 -20.26 30.60 1.20
N GLN A 52 -20.27 31.81 0.65
CA GLN A 52 -20.54 32.06 -0.77
C GLN A 52 -19.54 31.31 -1.65
N ARG A 53 -18.25 31.39 -1.33
CA ARG A 53 -17.21 30.65 -2.05
C ARG A 53 -17.37 29.14 -1.96
N ALA A 54 -17.87 28.61 -0.84
CA ALA A 54 -18.14 27.17 -0.71
C ALA A 54 -19.31 26.72 -1.58
N LEU A 55 -20.35 27.56 -1.71
CA LEU A 55 -21.47 27.32 -2.61
C LEU A 55 -21.03 27.37 -4.08
N ASP A 56 -20.18 28.34 -4.44
CA ASP A 56 -19.72 28.54 -5.82
C ASP A 56 -18.60 27.57 -6.23
N ASN A 57 -17.80 27.07 -5.28
CA ASN A 57 -16.62 26.25 -5.54
C ASN A 57 -16.63 24.93 -4.74
N PRO A 58 -17.01 23.81 -5.38
CA PRO A 58 -17.04 22.48 -4.75
C PRO A 58 -15.68 22.02 -4.18
N LEU A 59 -14.55 22.46 -4.76
CA LEU A 59 -13.23 22.11 -4.24
C LEU A 59 -12.94 22.85 -2.92
N TYR A 60 -13.35 24.10 -2.81
CA TYR A 60 -13.22 24.87 -1.58
C TYR A 60 -14.14 24.33 -0.47
N ALA A 61 -15.39 23.99 -0.81
CA ALA A 61 -16.27 23.28 0.11
C ALA A 61 -15.67 21.97 0.64
N ARG A 62 -15.08 21.15 -0.25
CA ARG A 62 -14.39 19.92 0.16
C ARG A 62 -13.19 20.21 1.06
N ALA A 63 -12.41 21.26 0.76
CA ALA A 63 -11.27 21.65 1.58
C ALA A 63 -11.73 22.02 3.01
N LEU A 64 -12.81 22.81 3.16
CA LEU A 64 -13.40 23.15 4.45
C LEU A 64 -13.86 21.89 5.22
N LEU A 65 -14.60 20.99 4.56
CA LEU A 65 -15.11 19.76 5.19
C LEU A 65 -13.97 18.81 5.63
N THR A 66 -12.89 18.75 4.85
CA THR A 66 -11.70 17.95 5.17
C THR A 66 -10.92 18.57 6.32
N ALA A 67 -10.77 19.90 6.32
CA ALA A 67 -10.06 20.64 7.34
C ALA A 67 -10.82 20.77 8.67
N ARG A 68 -12.09 20.36 8.75
CA ARG A 68 -12.93 20.47 9.95
C ARG A 68 -12.28 19.98 11.25
N LYS A 69 -11.52 18.88 11.19
CA LYS A 69 -10.82 18.31 12.37
C LYS A 69 -9.43 18.91 12.60
N MET A 70 -9.06 19.95 11.86
CA MET A 70 -7.74 20.59 11.85
C MET A 70 -7.92 22.11 12.04
N PRO A 71 -8.11 22.60 13.28
CA PRO A 71 -8.52 23.99 13.55
C PRO A 71 -7.62 25.05 12.92
N ALA A 72 -6.31 24.83 12.89
CA ALA A 72 -5.35 25.77 12.27
C ALA A 72 -5.55 25.91 10.75
N VAL A 73 -5.78 24.80 10.05
CA VAL A 73 -6.01 24.77 8.60
C VAL A 73 -7.40 25.32 8.26
N LEU A 74 -8.40 24.96 9.06
CA LEU A 74 -9.75 25.48 8.93
C LEU A 74 -9.77 27.00 9.08
N TRP A 75 -9.10 27.54 10.10
CA TRP A 75 -9.03 28.97 10.34
C TRP A 75 -8.37 29.73 9.17
N GLN A 76 -7.29 29.18 8.60
CA GLN A 76 -6.64 29.77 7.42
C GLN A 76 -7.58 29.83 6.21
N LEU A 77 -8.40 28.79 5.99
CA LEU A 77 -9.38 28.77 4.91
C LEU A 77 -10.52 29.78 5.12
N LEU A 78 -10.89 30.07 6.37
CA LEU A 78 -12.00 30.96 6.73
C LEU A 78 -11.61 32.44 6.77
N VAL A 79 -10.39 32.79 7.20
CA VAL A 79 -9.97 34.20 7.40
C VAL A 79 -9.55 34.91 6.11
N ALA A 80 -9.01 34.17 5.15
CA ALA A 80 -8.53 34.75 3.90
C ALA A 80 -8.93 33.85 2.72
N PRO A 81 -10.24 33.72 2.44
CA PRO A 81 -10.73 32.81 1.42
C PRO A 81 -10.05 33.08 0.07
N GLU A 82 -9.85 34.35 -0.29
CA GLU A 82 -9.23 34.78 -1.55
C GLU A 82 -7.73 34.52 -1.66
N THR A 83 -6.98 34.63 -0.56
CA THR A 83 -5.50 34.50 -0.59
C THR A 83 -5.05 33.06 -0.53
N VAL A 84 -5.92 32.15 -0.09
CA VAL A 84 -5.72 30.72 -0.33
C VAL A 84 -6.01 30.48 -1.81
N ASN A 85 -4.97 30.72 -2.62
CA ASN A 85 -4.85 30.10 -3.91
C ASN A 85 -4.87 28.59 -3.63
N ILE A 86 -6.05 27.99 -3.75
CA ILE A 86 -6.17 26.54 -3.89
C ILE A 86 -5.65 26.24 -5.30
N ALA A 87 -4.38 26.58 -5.56
CA ALA A 87 -3.58 25.91 -6.57
C ALA A 87 -3.85 24.44 -6.29
N PRO A 88 -4.45 23.72 -7.25
CA PRO A 88 -5.35 22.61 -6.98
C PRO A 88 -4.55 21.47 -6.37
N LEU A 89 -4.31 21.47 -5.05
CA LEU A 89 -3.38 20.57 -4.33
C LEU A 89 -2.40 19.95 -5.33
N ALA A 90 -1.61 20.82 -5.99
CA ALA A 90 -0.97 20.51 -7.26
C ALA A 90 0.15 19.51 -6.99
N GLY A 91 -0.26 18.24 -7.01
CA GLY A 91 0.50 17.11 -6.55
C GLY A 91 -0.21 15.79 -6.82
N ILE A 92 -1.56 15.71 -6.86
CA ILE A 92 -2.26 14.49 -7.27
C ILE A 92 -3.53 14.79 -8.09
N GLU A 93 -3.36 14.55 -9.39
CA GLU A 93 -4.35 14.12 -10.39
C GLU A 93 -5.41 15.11 -10.89
N ARG A 94 -5.09 15.75 -12.02
CA ARG A 94 -6.02 15.73 -13.16
C ARG A 94 -6.55 14.30 -13.26
N LYS A 95 -7.84 14.06 -13.04
CA LYS A 95 -8.46 12.76 -13.35
C LYS A 95 -8.02 12.42 -14.78
N PRO A 96 -7.12 11.45 -14.99
CA PRO A 96 -6.84 11.00 -16.34
C PRO A 96 -8.18 10.58 -16.92
N PRO A 97 -8.43 10.75 -18.23
CA PRO A 97 -9.60 10.13 -18.85
C PRO A 97 -9.69 8.68 -18.33
N PRO A 98 -10.89 8.19 -17.98
CA PRO A 98 -11.04 6.87 -17.36
C PRO A 98 -10.19 5.89 -18.15
N ALA A 99 -9.16 5.36 -17.47
CA ALA A 99 -8.16 4.55 -18.13
C ALA A 99 -8.89 3.39 -18.80
N SER A 100 -8.63 3.17 -20.09
CA SER A 100 -9.22 2.03 -20.76
C SER A 100 -8.80 0.75 -20.02
N ASN A 101 -9.61 -0.30 -20.11
CA ASN A 101 -9.28 -1.59 -19.48
C ASN A 101 -7.86 -2.06 -19.86
N LEU A 102 -7.42 -1.77 -21.08
CA LEU A 102 -6.05 -2.04 -21.54
C LEU A 102 -4.99 -1.25 -20.76
N GLN A 103 -5.21 0.04 -20.49
CA GLN A 103 -4.29 0.85 -19.68
C GLN A 103 -4.24 0.41 -18.23
N ILE A 104 -5.37 -0.03 -17.66
CA ILE A 104 -5.42 -0.59 -16.31
C ILE A 104 -4.62 -1.90 -16.26
N MET A 105 -4.85 -2.80 -17.22
CA MET A 105 -4.09 -4.06 -17.34
C MET A 105 -2.59 -3.82 -17.55
N ALA A 106 -2.22 -2.87 -18.40
CA ALA A 106 -0.81 -2.51 -18.62
C ALA A 106 -0.15 -1.98 -17.34
N LYS A 107 -0.85 -1.13 -16.58
CA LYS A 107 -0.36 -0.62 -15.29
C LYS A 107 -0.25 -1.73 -14.24
N ALA A 108 -1.23 -2.63 -14.18
CA ALA A 108 -1.19 -3.79 -13.28
C ALA A 108 0.00 -4.70 -13.62
N ALA A 109 0.19 -5.05 -14.89
CA ALA A 109 1.34 -5.85 -15.34
C ALA A 109 2.68 -5.15 -15.01
N ALA A 110 2.80 -3.86 -15.26
CA ALA A 110 3.99 -3.09 -14.92
C ALA A 110 4.25 -3.07 -13.40
N ALA A 111 3.20 -2.94 -12.58
CA ALA A 111 3.31 -3.01 -11.13
C ALA A 111 3.74 -4.41 -10.67
N THR A 112 3.16 -5.47 -11.22
CA THR A 112 3.56 -6.85 -10.94
C THR A 112 5.02 -7.10 -11.31
N LEU A 113 5.46 -6.65 -12.48
CA LEU A 113 6.86 -6.75 -12.90
C LEU A 113 7.79 -5.96 -11.97
N LYS A 114 7.38 -4.75 -11.57
CA LYS A 114 8.15 -3.93 -10.63
C LYS A 114 8.26 -4.60 -9.26
N TRP A 115 7.16 -5.13 -8.72
CA TRP A 115 7.17 -5.86 -7.45
C TRP A 115 7.97 -7.14 -7.53
N GLY A 116 7.87 -7.87 -8.64
CA GLY A 116 8.73 -9.02 -8.93
C GLY A 116 10.21 -8.63 -8.94
N ALA A 117 10.58 -7.56 -9.65
CA ALA A 117 11.96 -7.07 -9.71
C ALA A 117 12.48 -6.61 -8.35
N GLU A 118 11.63 -5.96 -7.54
CA GLU A 118 11.97 -5.52 -6.18
C GLU A 118 12.22 -6.71 -5.25
N GLY A 119 11.42 -7.79 -5.38
CA GLY A 119 11.63 -9.05 -4.67
C GLY A 119 12.79 -9.90 -5.19
N LEU A 120 13.25 -9.64 -6.43
CA LEU A 120 14.39 -10.31 -7.05
C LEU A 120 15.71 -9.53 -6.92
N LYS A 121 15.72 -8.46 -6.10
CA LYS A 121 16.95 -7.74 -5.76
C LYS A 121 17.93 -8.70 -5.08
N HIS A 122 19.17 -8.66 -5.55
CA HIS A 122 20.22 -9.44 -4.94
C HIS A 122 20.66 -8.82 -3.62
N ALA A 123 21.09 -9.66 -2.68
CA ALA A 123 21.79 -9.23 -1.48
C ALA A 123 23.19 -8.70 -1.83
N GLU A 124 23.81 -8.01 -0.89
CA GLU A 124 25.21 -7.57 -1.03
C GLU A 124 26.14 -8.79 -1.23
N PRO A 125 27.21 -8.69 -2.04
CA PRO A 125 28.07 -9.84 -2.37
C PRO A 125 28.60 -10.59 -1.14
N TRP A 126 28.97 -9.87 -0.08
CA TRP A 126 29.46 -10.46 1.18
C TRP A 126 28.37 -11.24 1.93
N VAL A 127 27.10 -10.80 1.83
CA VAL A 127 25.95 -11.53 2.40
C VAL A 127 25.77 -12.83 1.65
N ILE A 128 25.80 -12.78 0.31
CA ILE A 128 25.65 -13.95 -0.55
C ILE A 128 26.76 -14.97 -0.23
N GLU A 129 28.01 -14.54 -0.20
CA GLU A 129 29.16 -15.40 0.09
C GLU A 129 29.02 -16.08 1.46
N ARG A 130 28.65 -15.32 2.50
CA ARG A 130 28.41 -15.86 3.84
C ARG A 130 27.28 -16.89 3.86
N ARG A 131 26.16 -16.61 3.19
CA ARG A 131 25.02 -17.53 3.09
C ARG A 131 25.39 -18.82 2.36
N LEU A 132 26.13 -18.71 1.26
CA LEU A 132 26.62 -19.87 0.51
C LEU A 132 27.62 -20.71 1.32
N ALA A 133 28.53 -20.07 2.06
CA ALA A 133 29.44 -20.75 2.97
C ALA A 133 28.68 -21.53 4.04
N ALA A 134 27.63 -20.95 4.62
CA ALA A 134 26.75 -21.65 5.57
C ALA A 134 26.04 -22.85 4.91
N CYS A 135 25.52 -22.69 3.69
CA CYS A 135 24.86 -23.78 2.98
C CYS A 135 25.80 -24.92 2.61
N SER A 136 27.05 -24.63 2.21
CA SER A 136 28.06 -25.63 1.82
C SER A 136 28.39 -26.64 2.91
N ARG A 137 28.07 -26.32 4.18
CA ARG A 137 28.33 -27.14 5.36
C ARG A 137 27.04 -27.64 6.02
N CYS A 138 25.88 -27.31 5.45
CA CYS A 138 24.59 -27.62 6.04
C CYS A 138 24.16 -29.05 5.69
N GLU A 139 23.65 -29.77 6.68
CA GLU A 139 23.15 -31.14 6.53
C GLU A 139 21.98 -31.27 5.56
N PHE A 140 21.25 -30.17 5.31
CA PHE A 140 20.10 -30.17 4.39
C PHE A 140 20.48 -29.83 2.94
N GLN A 141 21.75 -29.62 2.62
CA GLN A 141 22.16 -29.34 1.24
C GLN A 141 22.36 -30.64 0.46
N THR A 142 21.60 -30.81 -0.61
CA THR A 142 21.63 -32.01 -1.46
C THR A 142 21.69 -31.65 -2.94
N GLU A 143 21.92 -32.65 -3.79
CA GLU A 143 21.86 -32.50 -5.24
C GLU A 143 20.43 -32.22 -5.71
N ALA A 144 20.26 -31.30 -6.65
CA ALA A 144 18.95 -31.08 -7.25
C ALA A 144 18.50 -32.35 -8.00
N PRO A 145 17.29 -32.88 -7.71
CA PRO A 145 16.79 -34.09 -8.35
C PRO A 145 16.58 -33.86 -9.84
N ASP A 146 16.60 -34.93 -10.62
CA ASP A 146 16.50 -34.86 -12.08
C ASP A 146 15.05 -34.74 -12.57
N THR A 147 14.34 -33.70 -12.12
CA THR A 147 12.97 -33.39 -12.55
C THR A 147 12.95 -32.29 -13.61
N LEU A 148 11.86 -32.17 -14.37
CA LEU A 148 11.73 -31.14 -15.42
C LEU A 148 11.99 -29.71 -14.91
N ILE A 149 11.52 -29.40 -13.70
CA ILE A 149 11.68 -28.07 -13.09
C ILE A 149 13.17 -27.79 -12.81
N TYR A 150 13.89 -28.72 -12.19
CA TYR A 150 15.31 -28.53 -11.89
C TYR A 150 16.21 -28.69 -13.11
N ARG A 151 15.82 -29.47 -14.13
CA ARG A 151 16.53 -29.53 -15.42
C ARG A 151 16.56 -28.16 -16.08
N GLY A 152 15.42 -27.46 -16.15
CA GLY A 152 15.36 -26.10 -16.67
C GLY A 152 16.21 -25.13 -15.86
N ALA A 153 16.17 -25.24 -14.52
CA ALA A 153 16.94 -24.38 -13.65
C ALA A 153 18.47 -24.65 -13.71
N LYS A 154 18.90 -25.91 -13.89
CA LYS A 154 20.32 -26.29 -14.10
C LYS A 154 20.91 -25.67 -15.37
N VAL A 155 20.10 -25.38 -16.39
CA VAL A 155 20.56 -24.63 -17.58
C VAL A 155 20.99 -23.20 -17.20
N VAL A 156 20.31 -22.60 -16.22
CA VAL A 156 20.57 -21.21 -15.79
C VAL A 156 21.62 -21.14 -14.69
N VAL A 157 21.60 -22.07 -13.74
CA VAL A 157 22.41 -22.03 -12.50
C VAL A 157 23.66 -22.92 -12.58
N GLY A 158 23.76 -23.77 -13.62
CA GLY A 158 24.85 -24.72 -13.80
C GLY A 158 24.47 -26.15 -13.42
N LYS A 159 25.29 -27.12 -13.89
CA LYS A 159 25.00 -28.55 -13.74
C LYS A 159 25.05 -29.05 -12.29
N ASP A 160 25.90 -28.43 -11.47
CA ASP A 160 26.11 -28.78 -10.06
C ASP A 160 25.16 -28.04 -9.10
N ALA A 161 23.94 -27.79 -9.58
CA ALA A 161 22.93 -27.07 -8.83
C ALA A 161 22.51 -27.87 -7.59
N LYS A 162 22.75 -27.28 -6.41
CA LYS A 162 22.32 -27.83 -5.12
C LYS A 162 20.99 -27.23 -4.68
N ILE A 163 20.20 -28.02 -3.96
CA ILE A 163 18.98 -27.57 -3.28
C ILE A 163 19.10 -27.70 -1.77
N CYS A 164 18.20 -27.05 -1.05
CA CYS A 164 18.00 -27.24 0.38
C CYS A 164 16.77 -28.13 0.62
N GLU A 165 16.91 -29.29 1.26
CA GLU A 165 15.82 -30.24 1.53
C GLU A 165 14.71 -29.69 2.45
N GLN A 166 14.98 -28.60 3.19
CA GLN A 166 13.97 -27.95 4.04
C GLN A 166 13.01 -27.04 3.25
N CYS A 167 13.37 -26.61 2.04
CA CYS A 167 12.54 -25.69 1.27
C CYS A 167 12.53 -25.94 -0.25
N ASP A 168 13.23 -26.97 -0.72
CA ASP A 168 13.35 -27.39 -2.12
C ASP A 168 13.85 -26.29 -3.08
N CYS A 169 14.41 -25.21 -2.53
CA CYS A 169 14.93 -24.10 -3.31
C CYS A 169 16.39 -24.35 -3.71
N LEU A 170 16.77 -23.87 -4.89
CA LEU A 170 18.16 -23.80 -5.32
C LEU A 170 18.95 -22.91 -4.39
N THR A 171 20.01 -23.45 -3.78
CA THR A 171 20.79 -22.75 -2.77
C THR A 171 21.37 -21.45 -3.31
N ASN A 172 21.98 -21.49 -4.49
CA ASN A 172 22.62 -20.33 -5.10
C ASN A 172 21.63 -19.20 -5.38
N THR A 173 20.45 -19.56 -5.88
CA THR A 173 19.39 -18.59 -6.18
C THR A 173 18.80 -18.01 -4.90
N LYS A 174 18.47 -18.84 -3.92
CA LYS A 174 17.85 -18.37 -2.66
C LYS A 174 18.81 -17.51 -1.84
N ALA A 175 20.08 -17.93 -1.72
CA ALA A 175 21.09 -17.17 -0.97
C ALA A 175 21.36 -15.80 -1.59
N ALA A 176 21.22 -15.69 -2.92
CA ALA A 176 21.46 -14.47 -3.66
C ALA A 176 20.39 -13.39 -3.44
N LEU A 177 19.17 -13.73 -3.03
CA LEU A 177 18.07 -12.77 -2.90
C LEU A 177 18.07 -12.03 -1.55
N ALA A 178 17.89 -10.71 -1.58
CA ALA A 178 17.93 -9.86 -0.40
C ALA A 178 16.82 -10.15 0.61
N ILE A 179 15.63 -10.53 0.13
CA ILE A 179 14.43 -10.76 0.95
C ILE A 179 14.28 -12.22 1.42
N GLU A 180 15.21 -13.10 1.03
CA GLU A 180 15.14 -14.50 1.40
C GLU A 180 15.73 -14.76 2.78
N HIS A 181 15.23 -15.82 3.40
CA HIS A 181 15.67 -16.27 4.72
C HIS A 181 15.87 -17.78 4.74
N CYS A 182 16.84 -18.24 5.53
CA CYS A 182 17.02 -19.67 5.77
C CYS A 182 15.86 -20.22 6.62
N PRO A 183 15.21 -21.33 6.20
CA PRO A 183 14.09 -21.91 6.96
C PRO A 183 14.55 -22.59 8.26
N ALA A 184 15.82 -23.00 8.35
CA ALA A 184 16.36 -23.72 9.48
C ALA A 184 16.92 -22.77 10.55
N LYS A 185 16.62 -23.06 11.81
CA LYS A 185 17.21 -22.40 12.97
C LYS A 185 18.67 -22.80 13.14
N ASP A 186 19.46 -21.91 13.73
CA ASP A 186 20.77 -22.26 14.25
C ASP A 186 20.65 -23.21 15.46
N LEU A 187 21.59 -24.15 15.59
CA LEU A 187 21.57 -25.15 16.67
C LEU A 187 21.99 -24.58 18.01
N ALA A 188 22.88 -23.60 18.01
CA ALA A 188 23.39 -22.98 19.23
C ALA A 188 22.53 -21.79 19.66
N ASN A 189 21.93 -21.08 18.71
CA ASN A 189 21.07 -19.92 18.98
C ASN A 189 19.73 -19.97 18.22
N PRO A 190 18.61 -20.31 18.88
CA PRO A 190 17.31 -20.46 18.23
C PRO A 190 16.67 -19.15 17.73
N GLU A 191 17.24 -17.99 18.08
CA GLU A 191 16.86 -16.66 17.57
C GLU A 191 17.50 -16.35 16.21
N LEU A 192 18.47 -17.17 15.78
CA LEU A 192 19.16 -17.05 14.51
C LEU A 192 18.81 -18.22 13.59
N SER A 193 18.92 -17.98 12.30
CA SER A 193 18.88 -19.00 11.26
C SER A 193 20.27 -19.59 11.02
N ARG A 194 20.37 -20.67 10.24
CA ARG A 194 21.68 -21.25 9.82
C ARG A 194 22.59 -20.26 9.09
N TRP A 195 22.03 -19.18 8.54
CA TRP A 195 22.80 -18.09 7.93
C TRP A 195 23.38 -17.08 8.94
N GLN A 196 23.20 -17.32 10.24
CA GLN A 196 23.54 -16.37 11.32
C GLN A 196 22.82 -15.02 11.15
N GLU A 197 21.60 -15.08 10.61
CA GLU A 197 20.69 -13.94 10.43
C GLU A 197 19.48 -14.12 11.35
N PRO A 198 18.81 -13.04 11.77
CA PRO A 198 17.60 -13.14 12.60
C PRO A 198 16.62 -14.16 12.02
N TRP A 199 16.22 -15.13 12.85
CA TRP A 199 15.29 -16.15 12.41
C TRP A 199 13.90 -15.55 12.25
N VAL A 200 13.29 -15.82 11.10
CA VAL A 200 11.91 -15.45 10.82
C VAL A 200 11.09 -16.71 10.63
N ASP A 201 9.91 -16.72 11.24
CA ASP A 201 8.95 -17.79 11.04
C ASP A 201 8.33 -17.68 9.65
N THR A 202 8.95 -18.33 8.67
CA THR A 202 8.51 -18.32 7.27
C THR A 202 7.13 -18.95 7.09
N ALA A 203 6.73 -19.87 7.97
CA ALA A 203 5.37 -20.43 7.97
C ALA A 203 4.32 -19.37 8.36
N LYS A 204 4.66 -18.40 9.22
CA LYS A 204 3.78 -17.26 9.52
C LYS A 204 3.73 -16.23 8.38
N LEU A 205 4.82 -16.07 7.62
CA LEU A 205 4.83 -15.18 6.44
C LEU A 205 3.89 -15.70 5.33
N SER A 206 3.70 -17.02 5.22
CA SER A 206 2.78 -17.63 4.25
C SER A 206 1.29 -17.44 4.55
N LYS A 207 0.93 -17.03 5.77
CA LYS A 207 -0.47 -16.89 6.25
C LYS A 207 -1.07 -15.50 6.04
N TRP A 208 -0.47 -14.65 5.22
CA TRP A 208 -1.02 -13.32 4.93
C TRP A 208 -2.27 -13.42 4.03
N PRO A 209 -3.34 -12.64 4.32
CA PRO A 209 -4.70 -12.89 3.83
C PRO A 209 -4.98 -12.46 2.38
N TRP A 210 -3.95 -12.28 1.55
CA TRP A 210 -4.09 -11.82 0.16
C TRP A 210 -3.50 -12.79 -0.86
N ARG A 211 -3.51 -14.09 -0.55
CA ARG A 211 -3.47 -15.15 -1.56
C ARG A 211 -4.85 -15.75 -1.75
#